data_AF-A0A969U7G3-F1
#
_entry.id   AF-A0A969U7G3-F1
#
_cell.length_a   1.000
_cell.length_b   1.000
_cell.length_c   1.000
_cell.angle_alpha   90.00
_cell.angle_beta   90.00
_cell.angle_gamma   90.00
#
_symmetry.space_group_name_H-M   'P 1'
#
loop_
_entity.id
_entity.type
_entity.pdbx_description
1 polymer ?
#
loop_
_entity_poly.entity_id
_entity_poly.type
_entity_poly.pdbx_seq_one_letter_code
_entity_poly.pdbx_strand_id
1 'polypeptide(L)'
;MTNPTYPLAPAKIGNAAGFRLPASFYRDHPQFVNATGWVEVLSDNTVLVRLEPQPVEPESDSDDLMLSLFLDFITKDALTNPEQLEAYTTEMANEDDELLAGVIID
;
A
#
# COMPACT_ATOMS: atom_id res chain seq x y z
N MET A 1 23.44 -2.51 -22.19
CA MET A 1 22.64 -1.87 -21.14
C MET A 1 23.46 -1.92 -19.87
N THR A 2 23.89 -0.78 -19.35
CA THR A 2 24.64 -0.71 -18.09
C THR A 2 23.64 -0.78 -16.94
N ASN A 3 23.73 -1.82 -16.12
CA ASN A 3 22.91 -1.90 -14.91
C ASN A 3 23.25 -0.71 -13.98
N PRO A 4 22.26 -0.01 -13.42
CA PRO A 4 22.51 1.09 -12.51
C PRO A 4 23.27 0.57 -11.29
N THR A 5 24.35 1.27 -10.93
CA THR A 5 25.18 0.94 -9.76
C THR A 5 24.92 1.97 -8.68
N TYR A 6 24.64 1.52 -7.46
CA TYR A 6 24.35 2.38 -6.32
C TYR A 6 25.49 2.29 -5.30
N PRO A 7 26.04 3.43 -4.83
CA PRO A 7 27.09 3.41 -3.82
C PRO A 7 26.53 2.92 -2.48
N LEU A 8 27.26 2.03 -1.81
CA LEU A 8 26.94 1.55 -0.47
C LEU A 8 27.79 2.28 0.56
N ALA A 9 27.16 2.71 1.66
CA ALA A 9 27.85 3.26 2.81
C ALA A 9 27.77 2.29 3.99
N PRO A 10 28.86 2.04 4.72
CA PRO A 10 28.79 1.26 5.96
C PRO A 10 27.95 1.99 7.00
N ALA A 11 27.15 1.25 7.76
CA ALA A 11 26.28 1.77 8.80
C ALA A 11 26.25 0.83 10.00
N LYS A 12 26.02 1.38 11.19
CA LYS A 12 25.71 0.61 12.39
C LYS A 12 24.20 0.51 12.54
N ILE A 13 23.68 -0.71 12.60
CA ILE A 13 22.25 -1.00 12.71
C ILE A 13 22.04 -1.78 14.02
N GLY A 14 21.65 -1.08 15.08
CA GLY A 14 21.57 -1.65 16.43
C GLY A 14 22.92 -2.20 16.89
N ASN A 15 22.97 -3.51 17.16
CA ASN A 15 24.18 -4.22 17.58
C ASN A 15 24.99 -4.82 16.41
N ALA A 16 24.57 -4.63 15.16
CA ALA A 16 25.22 -5.16 13.98
C ALA A 16 25.85 -4.05 13.11
N ALA A 17 26.81 -4.45 12.26
CA ALA A 17 27.31 -3.66 11.16
C ALA A 17 26.58 -4.06 9.88
N GLY A 18 26.34 -3.11 8.98
CA GLY A 18 25.68 -3.36 7.71
C GLY A 18 26.01 -2.29 6.67
N PHE A 19 25.32 -2.36 5.53
CA PHE A 19 25.40 -1.38 4.47
C PHE A 19 24.05 -0.69 4.29
N ARG A 20 24.07 0.63 4.10
CA ARG A 20 22.88 1.43 3.78
C ARG A 20 22.80 1.63 2.27
N LEU A 21 21.66 1.29 1.69
CA LEU A 21 21.31 1.65 0.32
C LEU A 21 20.88 3.13 0.26
N PRO A 22 21.27 3.87 -0.80
CA PRO A 22 20.94 5.28 -0.93
C PRO A 22 19.44 5.47 -1.21
N ALA A 23 18.91 6.64 -0.86
CA ALA A 23 17.49 6.96 -1.10
C ALA A 23 17.10 6.95 -2.59
N SER A 24 18.07 7.13 -3.49
CA SER A 24 17.85 6.99 -4.94
C SER A 24 17.45 5.57 -5.33
N PHE A 25 18.07 4.54 -4.72
CA PHE A 25 17.71 3.15 -4.99
C PHE A 25 16.24 2.86 -4.71
N TYR A 26 15.72 3.32 -3.57
CA TYR A 26 14.31 3.11 -3.18
C TYR A 26 13.33 3.97 -3.98
N ARG A 27 13.79 5.07 -4.57
CA ARG A 27 12.98 5.87 -5.50
C ARG A 27 12.80 5.16 -6.82
N ASP A 28 13.86 4.53 -7.31
CA ASP A 28 13.87 3.79 -8.57
C ASP A 28 13.24 2.39 -8.40
N HIS A 29 13.27 1.84 -7.18
CA HIS A 29 12.74 0.52 -6.83
C HIS A 29 11.94 0.53 -5.51
N PRO A 30 10.74 1.14 -5.49
CA PRO A 30 9.93 1.28 -4.28
C PRO A 30 9.47 -0.05 -3.67
N GLN A 31 9.39 -1.12 -4.45
CA GLN A 31 9.03 -2.47 -3.98
C GLN A 31 9.98 -3.04 -2.93
N PHE A 32 11.18 -2.46 -2.75
CA PHE A 32 12.19 -2.97 -1.83
C PHE A 32 12.28 -2.23 -0.50
N VAL A 33 11.43 -1.22 -0.24
CA VAL A 33 11.51 -0.38 0.98
C VAL A 33 11.44 -1.20 2.26
N ASN A 34 10.59 -2.23 2.29
CA ASN A 34 10.41 -3.14 3.44
C ASN A 34 10.79 -4.59 3.09
N ALA A 35 11.59 -4.78 2.03
CA ALA A 35 11.95 -6.13 1.61
C ALA A 35 12.86 -6.82 2.64
N THR A 36 12.55 -8.07 2.93
CA THR A 36 13.46 -8.98 3.61
C THR A 36 14.39 -9.61 2.58
N GLY A 37 15.43 -10.31 3.00
CA GLY A 37 16.34 -10.92 2.05
C GLY A 37 17.50 -11.66 2.67
N TRP A 38 18.38 -12.17 1.82
CA TRP A 38 19.62 -12.81 2.22
C TRP A 38 20.78 -12.39 1.32
N VAL A 39 21.99 -12.64 1.83
CA VAL A 39 23.25 -12.33 1.16
C VAL A 39 23.99 -13.63 0.90
N GLU A 40 24.41 -13.83 -0.33
CA GLU A 40 25.22 -14.96 -0.78
C GLU A 40 26.62 -14.45 -1.16
N VAL A 41 27.68 -15.11 -0.68
CA VAL A 41 29.07 -14.73 -0.98
C VAL A 41 29.51 -15.46 -2.26
N LEU A 42 29.88 -14.70 -3.29
CA LEU A 42 30.33 -15.25 -4.57
C LEU A 42 31.86 -15.32 -4.66
N SER A 43 32.56 -14.33 -4.08
CA SER A 43 34.02 -14.25 -4.04
C SER A 43 34.48 -13.31 -2.91
N ASP A 44 35.80 -13.15 -2.75
CA ASP A 44 36.43 -12.33 -1.70
C ASP A 44 35.93 -10.88 -1.62
N ASN A 45 35.44 -10.32 -2.73
CA ASN A 45 34.97 -8.93 -2.81
C ASN A 45 33.56 -8.78 -3.38
N THR A 46 32.86 -9.90 -3.61
CA THR A 46 31.57 -9.89 -4.31
C THR A 46 30.53 -10.68 -3.53
N VAL A 47 29.40 -10.02 -3.27
CA VAL A 47 28.21 -10.64 -2.69
C VAL A 47 27.00 -10.39 -3.57
N LEU A 48 26.09 -11.36 -3.60
CA LEU A 48 24.77 -11.23 -4.21
C LEU A 48 23.74 -10.99 -3.11
N VAL A 49 22.98 -9.90 -3.22
CA VAL A 49 21.86 -9.60 -2.32
C VAL A 49 20.56 -9.96 -3.05
N ARG A 50 19.77 -10.84 -2.44
CA ARG A 50 18.42 -11.16 -2.93
C ARG A 50 17.41 -10.53 -1.98
N LEU A 51 16.55 -9.69 -2.53
CA LEU A 51 15.49 -8.99 -1.80
C LEU A 51 14.16 -9.61 -2.20
N GLU A 52 13.36 -9.96 -1.21
CA GLU A 52 11.98 -10.40 -1.33
C GLU A 52 11.08 -9.24 -0.91
N PRO A 53 10.40 -8.58 -1.88
CA PRO A 53 9.38 -7.60 -1.58
C PRO A 53 8.38 -8.21 -0.60
N GLN A 54 8.17 -7.54 0.52
CA GLN A 54 7.02 -7.86 1.34
C GLN A 54 5.79 -7.36 0.57
N PRO A 55 4.71 -8.17 0.48
CA PRO A 55 3.45 -7.65 0.01
C PRO A 55 3.15 -6.43 0.88
N VAL A 56 3.00 -5.27 0.24
CA VAL A 56 2.40 -4.13 0.91
C VAL A 56 0.97 -4.60 1.13
N GLU A 57 0.66 -5.03 2.35
CA GLU A 57 -0.74 -5.06 2.75
C GLU A 57 -1.26 -3.65 2.47
N PRO A 58 -2.32 -3.49 1.65
CA PRO A 58 -2.96 -2.19 1.57
C PRO A 58 -3.20 -1.72 3.00
N GLU A 59 -3.08 -0.42 3.27
CA GLU A 59 -3.45 0.14 4.57
C GLU A 59 -4.98 0.02 4.76
N SER A 60 -5.49 -1.21 4.86
CA SER A 60 -6.90 -1.55 4.82
C SER A 60 -7.49 -1.64 6.22
N ASP A 61 -6.70 -1.92 7.25
CA ASP A 61 -7.29 -2.31 8.53
C ASP A 61 -7.92 -1.14 9.32
N SER A 62 -7.41 0.09 9.22
CA SER A 62 -8.00 1.24 9.93
C SER A 62 -9.20 1.83 9.20
N ASP A 63 -9.08 1.96 7.89
CA ASP A 63 -10.09 2.63 7.07
C ASP A 63 -11.28 1.70 6.82
N ASP A 64 -11.05 0.39 6.66
CA ASP A 64 -12.13 -0.60 6.58
C ASP A 64 -12.83 -0.76 7.93
N LEU A 65 -12.12 -0.67 9.06
CA LEU A 65 -12.74 -0.72 10.38
C LEU A 65 -13.65 0.50 10.63
N MET A 66 -13.19 1.70 10.29
CA MET A 66 -14.00 2.91 10.41
C MET A 66 -15.22 2.86 9.48
N LEU A 67 -15.04 2.42 8.24
CA LEU A 67 -16.14 2.27 7.28
C LEU A 67 -17.16 1.23 7.76
N SER A 68 -16.71 0.06 8.22
CA SER A 68 -17.60 -0.99 8.73
C SER A 68 -18.42 -0.52 9.94
N LEU A 69 -17.80 0.17 10.91
CA LEU A 69 -18.51 0.73 12.05
C LEU A 69 -19.55 1.78 11.63
N PHE A 70 -19.24 2.59 10.62
CA PHE A 70 -20.16 3.57 10.07
C PHE A 70 -21.36 2.91 9.36
N LEU A 71 -21.11 1.88 8.54
CA LEU A 71 -22.17 1.13 7.87
C LEU A 71 -23.07 0.39 8.86
N ASP A 72 -22.49 -0.20 9.91
CA ASP A 72 -23.24 -0.81 11.02
C ASP A 72 -24.12 0.20 11.75
N PHE A 73 -23.62 1.43 11.95
CA PHE A 73 -24.38 2.51 12.56
C PHE A 73 -25.57 2.92 11.69
N ILE A 74 -25.35 3.21 10.40
CA ILE A 74 -26.44 3.58 9.47
C ILE A 74 -27.48 2.47 9.39
N THR A 75 -27.05 1.21 9.32
CA THR A 75 -27.96 0.06 9.24
C THR A 75 -28.87 -0.01 10.48
N LYS A 76 -28.30 0.18 11.67
CA LYS A 76 -29.08 0.19 12.92
C LYS A 76 -30.05 1.37 12.97
N ASP A 77 -29.62 2.55 12.52
CA ASP A 77 -30.47 3.74 12.50
C ASP A 77 -31.63 3.59 11.51
N ALA A 78 -31.37 3.10 10.30
CA ALA A 78 -32.38 2.79 9.28
C ALA A 78 -33.44 1.79 9.78
N LEU A 79 -33.02 0.76 10.52
CA LEU A 79 -33.94 -0.22 11.12
C LEU A 79 -34.75 0.35 12.29
N THR A 80 -34.20 1.31 13.02
CA THR A 80 -34.85 1.90 14.22
C THR A 80 -35.76 3.07 13.85
N ASN A 81 -35.41 3.83 12.82
CA ASN A 81 -36.08 5.04 12.38
C ASN A 81 -36.50 4.95 10.89
N PRO A 82 -37.38 4.01 10.52
CA PRO A 82 -37.74 3.78 9.12
C PRO A 82 -38.47 4.96 8.47
N GLU A 83 -39.04 5.87 9.27
CA GLU A 83 -39.72 7.08 8.77
C GLU A 83 -38.75 8.15 8.24
N GLN A 84 -37.45 8.03 8.54
CA GLN A 84 -36.41 8.91 8.02
C GLN A 84 -35.80 8.41 6.70
N LEU A 85 -36.23 7.22 6.22
CA LEU A 85 -35.75 6.66 4.97
C LEU A 85 -36.50 7.25 3.78
N GLU A 86 -35.76 7.84 2.87
CA GLU A 86 -36.29 8.34 1.61
C GLU A 86 -36.16 7.25 0.52
N ALA A 87 -37.20 7.13 -0.30
CA ALA A 87 -37.16 6.19 -1.42
C ALA A 87 -36.17 6.70 -2.47
N TYR A 88 -35.25 5.83 -2.87
CA TYR A 88 -34.29 6.13 -3.92
C TYR A 88 -35.03 6.38 -5.25
N THR A 89 -34.86 7.57 -5.82
CA THR A 89 -35.61 8.02 -7.00
C THR A 89 -34.81 7.88 -8.29
N THR A 90 -35.51 7.89 -9.43
CA THR A 90 -34.88 7.90 -10.75
C THR A 90 -34.04 9.16 -11.00
N GLU A 91 -34.39 10.29 -10.37
CA GLU A 91 -33.63 11.53 -10.50
C GLU A 91 -32.26 11.40 -9.83
N MET A 92 -32.21 10.79 -8.63
CA MET A 92 -30.96 10.49 -7.91
C MET A 92 -30.08 9.50 -8.69
N ALA A 93 -30.68 8.47 -9.30
CA ALA A 93 -29.95 7.52 -10.14
C ALA A 93 -29.27 8.18 -11.35
N ASN A 94 -29.97 9.10 -12.02
CA ASN A 94 -29.40 9.83 -13.17
C ASN A 94 -28.26 10.76 -12.74
N GLU A 95 -28.37 11.38 -11.56
CA GLU A 95 -27.30 12.22 -10.98
C GLU A 95 -26.05 11.38 -10.67
N ASP A 96 -26.23 10.21 -10.05
CA ASP A 96 -25.14 9.27 -9.74
C ASP A 96 -24.43 8.81 -11.03
N ASP A 97 -25.18 8.46 -12.07
CA ASP A 97 -24.64 8.05 -13.37
C ASP A 97 -23.84 9.18 -14.05
N GLU A 98 -24.27 10.43 -13.92
CA GLU A 98 -23.52 11.59 -14.42
C GLU A 98 -22.21 11.79 -13.65
N LEU A 99 -22.24 11.65 -12.32
CA LEU A 99 -21.06 11.78 -11.46
C LEU A 99 -20.02 10.69 -11.73
N LEU A 100 -20.47 9.49 -12.08
CA LEU A 100 -19.60 8.34 -12.36
C LEU A 100 -19.15 8.27 -13.83
N ALA A 101 -19.59 9.20 -14.69
CA ALA A 101 -19.26 9.19 -16.10
C ALA A 101 -17.73 9.28 -16.33
N GLY A 102 -17.18 8.25 -16.98
CA GLY A 102 -15.76 8.18 -17.32
C GLY A 102 -14.86 7.56 -16.24
N VAL A 103 -15.42 7.11 -15.13
CA VAL A 103 -14.72 6.24 -14.17
C VAL A 103 -14.60 4.84 -14.78
N ILE A 104 -13.37 4.38 -14.99
CA ILE A 104 -13.07 3.00 -15.42
C ILE A 104 -12.67 2.23 -14.16
N ILE A 105 -13.44 1.22 -13.81
CA ILE A 105 -13.12 0.29 -12.71
C ILE A 105 -12.28 -0.85 -13.31
N ASP A 106 -11.08 -1.07 -12.77
CA ASP A 106 -10.17 -2.18 -13.11
C ASP A 106 -10.59 -3.47 -12.40
#